data_AF-A0ABD5T5F2-F1
#
_entry.id   AF-A0ABD5T5F2-F1
#
_cell.length_a   1.000
_cell.length_b   1.000
_cell.length_c   1.000
_cell.angle_alpha   90.00
_cell.angle_beta   90.00
_cell.angle_gamma   90.00
#
_symmetry.space_group_name_H-M   'P 1'
#
loop_
_entity.id
_entity.type
_entity.pdbx_description
1 polymer ?
#
loop_
_entity_poly.entity_id
_entity_poly.type
_entity_poly.pdbx_seq_one_letter_code
_entity_poly.pdbx_strand_id
1 'polypeptide(L)'
;EDLRKAFDLAHEDADFFATQLRREPVMRIAAGSRDYYSVGSRLKEETGEDDLKGKLKRRSTHGKLSHGQLEEAISVAATSDVIGYLQGEGLIIDMDGEYLVRSALDEFAEKLGDDLGDDVARSFDDAGNVMPTGEYSSLIESEIEVRSNVLAHVRSSGADIGKRDVIEAVQSEYNDDAADPHIDVLDARSLAVAVEPFEQMVEARAEDLTRPLLQDLTAATADSLKQELRESIDDLHLTTSDAGNAYARTQVRERGEELIDERF
;
A
#
# COMPACT_ATOMS: atom_id res chain seq x y z
N GLU A 1 9.09 40.46 19.22
CA GLU A 1 8.82 41.37 18.09
C GLU A 1 10.08 41.78 17.32
N ASP A 2 11.16 42.23 17.97
CA ASP A 2 12.38 42.65 17.25
C ASP A 2 13.07 41.51 16.48
N LEU A 3 13.15 40.30 17.06
CA LEU A 3 13.65 39.11 16.37
C LEU A 3 12.78 38.71 15.18
N ARG A 4 11.46 38.80 15.34
CA ARG A 4 10.49 38.51 14.26
C ARG A 4 10.71 39.42 13.05
N LYS A 5 10.98 40.71 13.28
CA LYS A 5 11.28 41.68 12.23
C LYS A 5 12.69 41.51 11.65
N ALA A 6 13.68 41.20 12.50
CA ALA A 6 15.06 41.06 12.08
C ALA A 6 15.30 39.80 11.22
N PHE A 7 14.55 38.73 11.48
CA PHE A 7 14.68 37.44 10.81
C PHE A 7 13.45 37.10 9.95
N ASP A 8 12.53 38.04 9.75
CA ASP A 8 11.25 37.88 9.03
C ASP A 8 10.47 36.59 9.36
N LEU A 9 10.40 36.27 10.66
CA LEU A 9 9.81 35.03 11.14
C LEU A 9 8.28 35.08 11.14
N ALA A 10 7.63 33.93 10.90
CA ALA A 10 6.21 33.78 11.16
C ALA A 10 5.89 34.12 12.62
N HIS A 11 4.68 34.63 12.86
CA HIS A 11 4.31 35.14 14.19
C HIS A 11 4.37 34.05 15.27
N GLU A 12 4.01 32.82 14.89
CA GLU A 12 4.03 31.63 15.75
C GLU A 12 5.43 31.07 16.06
N ASP A 13 6.47 31.48 15.33
CA ASP A 13 7.80 30.85 15.45
C ASP A 13 8.85 31.74 16.14
N ALA A 14 8.53 33.00 16.44
CA ALA A 14 9.49 33.98 16.94
C ALA A 14 10.07 33.62 18.33
N ASP A 15 9.26 33.09 19.24
CA ASP A 15 9.68 32.80 20.63
C ASP A 15 10.52 31.51 20.72
N PHE A 16 10.19 30.51 19.90
CA PHE A 16 10.99 29.30 19.77
C PHE A 16 12.37 29.62 19.15
N PHE A 17 12.37 30.38 18.04
CA PHE A 17 13.60 30.80 17.37
C PHE A 17 14.54 31.54 18.32
N ALA A 18 14.02 32.47 19.13
CA ALA A 18 14.79 33.20 20.13
C ALA A 18 15.47 32.30 21.17
N THR A 19 14.83 31.18 21.52
CA THR A 19 15.31 30.21 22.50
C THR A 19 16.37 29.29 21.90
N GLN A 20 16.17 28.83 20.68
CA GLN A 20 17.08 27.91 20.00
C GLN A 20 18.36 28.56 19.49
N LEU A 21 18.28 29.82 19.05
CA LEU A 21 19.45 30.59 18.60
C LEU A 21 20.53 30.74 19.69
N ARG A 22 20.17 30.48 20.96
CA ARG A 22 21.09 30.47 22.11
C ARG A 22 21.71 29.09 22.40
N ARG A 23 21.17 28.02 21.84
CA ARG A 23 21.51 26.63 22.19
C ARG A 23 22.18 25.88 21.05
N GLU A 24 21.74 26.10 19.80
CA GLU A 24 22.19 25.35 18.64
C GLU A 24 22.37 26.24 17.41
N PRO A 25 23.21 25.83 16.44
CA PRO A 25 23.34 26.55 15.18
C PRO A 25 22.04 26.45 14.37
N VAL A 26 21.52 27.61 13.97
CA VAL A 26 20.31 27.72 13.14
C VAL A 26 20.73 27.67 11.66
N MET A 27 20.10 26.77 10.89
CA MET A 27 20.22 26.74 9.44
C MET A 27 19.22 27.71 8.82
N ARG A 28 19.67 28.48 7.84
CA ARG A 28 18.85 29.42 7.08
C ARG A 28 18.73 28.96 5.65
N ILE A 29 17.51 28.91 5.15
CA ILE A 29 17.14 28.52 3.79
C ILE A 29 16.37 29.68 3.17
N ALA A 30 16.77 30.12 1.99
CA ALA A 30 16.09 31.23 1.32
C ALA A 30 14.67 30.82 0.91
N ALA A 31 13.66 31.62 1.23
CA ALA A 31 12.26 31.34 0.91
C ALA A 31 11.54 32.56 0.29
N GLY A 32 12.21 33.19 -0.67
CA GLY A 32 11.67 34.35 -1.39
C GLY A 32 11.72 35.63 -0.56
N SER A 33 10.55 36.17 -0.20
CA SER A 33 10.46 37.40 0.59
C SER A 33 10.77 37.21 2.07
N ARG A 34 10.71 35.97 2.55
CA ARG A 34 10.97 35.57 3.94
C ARG A 34 11.99 34.44 3.93
N ASP A 35 12.80 34.29 4.98
CA ASP A 35 13.72 33.16 5.09
C ASP A 35 13.08 32.04 5.91
N TYR A 36 13.33 30.78 5.53
CA TYR A 36 12.97 29.61 6.32
C TYR A 36 14.13 29.23 7.24
N TYR A 37 13.83 28.92 8.50
CA TYR A 37 14.85 28.62 9.50
C TYR A 37 14.60 27.27 10.18
N SER A 38 15.66 26.47 10.32
CA SER A 38 15.65 25.17 10.97
C SER A 38 16.75 25.07 12.04
N VAL A 39 16.58 24.18 13.02
CA VAL A 39 17.53 23.93 14.12
C VAL A 39 17.92 22.46 14.08
N GLY A 40 19.16 22.15 13.64
CA GLY A 40 19.60 20.76 13.47
C GLY A 40 18.74 19.95 12.49
N SER A 41 18.67 18.62 12.68
CA SER A 41 17.78 17.70 11.94
C SER A 41 16.38 17.56 12.55
N ARG A 42 16.03 18.44 13.50
CA ARG A 42 14.79 18.36 14.27
C ARG A 42 14.12 19.73 14.32
N LEU A 43 13.05 19.87 13.55
CA LEU A 43 12.16 21.00 13.69
C LEU A 43 11.33 20.80 14.97
N LYS A 44 11.44 21.73 15.93
CA LYS A 44 10.44 21.94 16.99
C LYS A 44 10.15 20.75 17.93
N GLU A 45 11.09 20.37 18.82
CA GLU A 45 10.81 19.32 19.82
C GLU A 45 10.19 19.78 21.16
N GLU A 46 9.97 21.07 21.47
CA GLU A 46 9.41 21.45 22.79
C GLU A 46 8.50 22.69 22.80
N THR A 47 7.34 22.65 22.11
CA THR A 47 6.26 23.62 22.39
C THR A 47 4.86 23.02 22.56
N GLY A 48 4.70 21.69 22.48
CA GLY A 48 3.36 21.08 22.51
C GLY A 48 2.49 21.42 21.30
N GLU A 49 3.08 22.02 20.26
CA GLU A 49 2.53 22.08 18.90
C GLU A 49 3.10 20.91 18.10
N ASP A 50 2.32 20.37 17.15
CA ASP A 50 2.78 19.32 16.26
C ASP A 50 4.12 19.71 15.59
N ASP A 51 5.11 18.80 15.65
CA ASP A 51 6.33 18.82 14.85
C ASP A 51 5.96 19.06 13.36
N LEU A 52 6.87 19.60 12.56
CA LEU A 52 6.63 19.83 11.13
C LEU A 52 6.10 18.57 10.45
N LYS A 53 6.60 17.37 10.79
CA LYS A 53 6.05 16.09 10.29
C LYS A 53 4.55 15.94 10.54
N GLY A 54 4.10 16.31 11.74
CA GLY A 54 2.69 16.32 12.12
C GLY A 54 1.90 17.43 11.44
N LYS A 55 2.48 18.65 11.29
CA LYS A 55 1.86 19.74 10.52
C LYS A 55 1.64 19.34 9.06
N LEU A 56 2.63 18.74 8.42
CA LEU A 56 2.56 18.27 7.03
C LEU A 56 1.49 17.17 6.89
N LYS A 57 1.50 16.14 7.76
CA LYS A 57 0.49 15.07 7.74
C LYS A 57 -0.92 15.64 7.92
N ARG A 58 -1.15 16.45 8.95
CA ARG A 58 -2.47 17.04 9.26
C ARG A 58 -3.03 17.93 8.14
N ARG A 59 -2.14 18.60 7.39
CA ARG A 59 -2.53 19.46 6.26
C ARG A 59 -2.68 18.69 4.96
N SER A 60 -2.13 17.49 4.89
CA SER A 60 -2.22 16.65 3.70
C SER A 60 -3.65 16.18 3.49
N THR A 61 -3.97 15.86 2.25
CA THR A 61 -5.24 15.29 1.82
C THR A 61 -4.90 13.99 1.10
N HIS A 62 -5.28 12.86 1.69
CA HIS A 62 -4.87 11.53 1.22
C HIS A 62 -3.34 11.40 1.06
N GLY A 63 -2.62 11.84 2.09
CA GLY A 63 -1.16 11.84 2.11
C GLY A 63 -0.44 12.82 1.16
N LYS A 64 -1.18 13.63 0.37
CA LYS A 64 -0.60 14.62 -0.54
C LYS A 64 -0.83 16.06 -0.10
N LEU A 65 0.08 16.95 -0.45
CA LEU A 65 -0.07 18.40 -0.34
C LEU A 65 0.00 19.03 -1.73
N SER A 66 -0.94 19.91 -2.05
CA SER A 66 -0.74 20.89 -3.13
C SER A 66 0.29 21.94 -2.72
N HIS A 67 0.81 22.69 -3.69
CA HIS A 67 1.75 23.80 -3.44
C HIS A 67 1.25 24.80 -2.40
N GLY A 68 0.00 25.25 -2.48
CA GLY A 68 -0.57 26.16 -1.49
C GLY A 68 -0.66 25.54 -0.10
N GLN A 69 -1.07 24.26 -0.01
CA GLN A 69 -1.14 23.56 1.28
C GLN A 69 0.24 23.38 1.93
N LEU A 70 1.28 23.16 1.11
CA LEU A 70 2.66 23.11 1.60
C LEU A 70 3.07 24.48 2.18
N GLU A 71 2.86 25.57 1.43
CA GLU A 71 3.17 26.94 1.89
C GLU A 71 2.44 27.29 3.19
N GLU A 72 1.17 26.89 3.31
CA GLU A 72 0.39 27.08 4.53
C GLU A 72 0.90 26.22 5.70
N ALA A 73 1.44 25.03 5.45
CA ALA A 73 1.99 24.16 6.49
C ALA A 73 3.32 24.68 7.04
N ILE A 74 4.14 25.31 6.19
CA ILE A 74 5.47 25.85 6.55
C ILE A 74 5.47 27.37 6.82
N SER A 75 4.34 28.05 6.56
CA SER A 75 4.14 29.49 6.77
C SER A 75 5.12 30.41 6.00
N VAL A 76 5.72 29.91 4.93
CA VAL A 76 6.65 30.61 4.01
C VAL A 76 6.44 30.13 2.58
N ALA A 77 7.05 30.82 1.61
CA ALA A 77 6.97 30.40 0.20
C ALA A 77 7.73 29.10 -0.04
N ALA A 78 7.12 28.17 -0.79
CA ALA A 78 7.69 26.86 -1.10
C ALA A 78 8.63 26.97 -2.32
N THR A 79 9.72 27.72 -2.13
CA THR A 79 10.75 27.87 -3.16
C THR A 79 11.54 26.56 -3.35
N SER A 80 12.28 26.45 -4.46
CA SER A 80 13.10 25.27 -4.75
C SER A 80 14.09 24.93 -3.64
N ASP A 81 14.65 25.93 -2.95
CA ASP A 81 15.59 25.71 -1.83
C ASP A 81 14.88 25.09 -0.61
N VAL A 82 13.66 25.55 -0.32
CA VAL A 82 12.83 25.00 0.76
C VAL A 82 12.38 23.59 0.43
N ILE A 83 11.88 23.36 -0.78
CA ILE A 83 11.47 22.03 -1.25
C ILE A 83 12.65 21.06 -1.18
N GLY A 84 13.81 21.46 -1.72
CA GLY A 84 15.02 20.64 -1.69
C GLY A 84 15.47 20.30 -0.26
N TYR A 85 15.35 21.24 0.68
CA TYR A 85 15.59 20.95 2.09
C TYR A 85 14.59 19.93 2.67
N LEU A 86 13.29 20.13 2.45
CA LEU A 86 12.25 19.23 2.96
C LEU A 86 12.37 17.81 2.37
N GLN A 87 12.77 17.69 1.10
CA GLN A 87 13.09 16.41 0.48
C GLN A 87 14.36 15.79 1.06
N GLY A 88 15.41 16.59 1.29
CA GLY A 88 16.66 16.14 1.89
C GLY A 88 16.50 15.63 3.33
N GLU A 89 15.59 16.24 4.10
CA GLU A 89 15.19 15.76 5.43
C GLU A 89 14.19 14.58 5.37
N GLY A 90 13.83 14.13 4.16
CA GLY A 90 12.92 13.02 3.94
C GLY A 90 11.51 13.27 4.45
N LEU A 91 11.03 14.52 4.42
CA LEU A 91 9.69 14.88 4.88
C LEU A 91 8.65 14.77 3.76
N ILE A 92 9.06 15.13 2.54
CA ILE A 92 8.20 15.13 1.36
C ILE A 92 8.90 14.54 0.14
N ILE A 93 8.12 14.15 -0.87
CA ILE A 93 8.60 13.83 -2.22
C ILE A 93 7.85 14.73 -3.20
N ASP A 94 8.58 15.55 -3.95
CA ASP A 94 8.01 16.41 -5.00
C ASP A 94 7.56 15.55 -6.19
N MET A 95 6.32 15.76 -6.61
CA MET A 95 5.62 15.10 -7.72
C MET A 95 5.17 16.12 -8.76
N ASP A 96 6.02 17.11 -9.04
CA ASP A 96 5.80 18.18 -10.02
C ASP A 96 4.58 19.05 -9.70
N GLY A 97 4.59 19.67 -8.52
CA GLY A 97 3.55 20.61 -8.07
C GLY A 97 2.56 20.04 -7.06
N GLU A 98 2.67 18.74 -6.77
CA GLU A 98 2.12 18.08 -5.59
C GLU A 98 3.26 17.45 -4.77
N TYR A 99 3.04 17.23 -3.48
CA TYR A 99 4.05 16.69 -2.59
C TYR A 99 3.48 15.53 -1.79
N LEU A 100 4.07 14.35 -1.93
CA LEU A 100 3.75 13.21 -1.08
C LEU A 100 4.39 13.43 0.29
N VAL A 101 3.58 13.37 1.36
CA VAL A 101 4.06 13.52 2.73
C VAL A 101 4.45 12.15 3.27
N ARG A 102 5.72 11.98 3.66
CA ARG A 102 6.25 10.68 4.09
C ARG A 102 5.52 10.11 5.30
N SER A 103 5.20 10.94 6.29
CA SER A 103 4.49 10.51 7.50
C SER A 103 3.03 10.12 7.24
N ALA A 104 2.51 10.43 6.05
CA ALA A 104 1.15 10.16 5.61
C ALA A 104 1.13 9.16 4.42
N LEU A 105 2.18 8.34 4.28
CA LEU A 105 2.24 7.31 3.23
C LEU A 105 1.12 6.28 3.38
N ASP A 106 0.72 5.98 4.62
CA ASP A 106 -0.45 5.19 4.98
C ASP A 106 -1.72 5.75 4.34
N GLU A 107 -2.03 7.03 4.58
CA GLU A 107 -3.23 7.68 4.02
C GLU A 107 -3.19 7.77 2.48
N PHE A 108 -1.99 7.89 1.90
CA PHE A 108 -1.82 7.84 0.45
C PHE A 108 -2.05 6.43 -0.10
N ALA A 109 -1.51 5.41 0.57
CA ALA A 109 -1.64 4.02 0.19
C ALA A 109 -3.10 3.57 0.25
N GLU A 110 -3.80 3.86 1.35
CA GLU A 110 -5.24 3.59 1.53
C GLU A 110 -6.03 4.17 0.35
N LYS A 111 -5.87 5.47 0.08
CA LYS A 111 -6.61 6.13 -1.00
C LYS A 111 -6.29 5.53 -2.37
N LEU A 112 -5.03 5.19 -2.61
CA LEU A 112 -4.62 4.60 -3.88
C LEU A 112 -5.10 3.15 -3.99
N GLY A 113 -5.09 2.38 -2.91
CA GLY A 113 -5.64 1.03 -2.83
C GLY A 113 -7.13 1.02 -3.18
N ASP A 114 -7.92 1.92 -2.59
CA ASP A 114 -9.32 2.13 -2.93
C ASP A 114 -9.52 2.42 -4.42
N ASP A 115 -8.68 3.30 -4.97
CA ASP A 115 -8.76 3.65 -6.38
C ASP A 115 -8.48 2.39 -7.23
N LEU A 116 -7.41 1.65 -6.92
CA LEU A 116 -6.95 0.49 -7.70
C LEU A 116 -7.81 -0.78 -7.53
N GLY A 117 -8.62 -0.88 -6.47
CA GLY A 117 -9.30 -2.12 -6.04
C GLY A 117 -10.04 -2.85 -7.16
N ASP A 118 -10.87 -2.16 -7.94
CA ASP A 118 -11.64 -2.75 -9.04
C ASP A 118 -10.75 -3.40 -10.13
N ASP A 119 -9.61 -2.79 -10.45
CA ASP A 119 -8.71 -3.28 -11.49
C ASP A 119 -7.84 -4.43 -10.97
N VAL A 120 -7.47 -4.38 -9.69
CA VAL A 120 -6.81 -5.49 -9.01
C VAL A 120 -7.75 -6.69 -8.93
N ALA A 121 -8.98 -6.52 -8.46
CA ALA A 121 -9.98 -7.58 -8.37
C ALA A 121 -10.24 -8.25 -9.72
N ARG A 122 -10.39 -7.46 -10.79
CA ARG A 122 -10.57 -7.97 -12.15
C ARG A 122 -9.37 -8.78 -12.62
N SER A 123 -8.16 -8.32 -12.33
CA SER A 123 -6.93 -9.03 -12.70
C SER A 123 -6.79 -10.37 -11.95
N PHE A 124 -7.27 -10.45 -10.71
CA PHE A 124 -7.37 -11.71 -9.98
C PHE A 124 -8.41 -12.64 -10.58
N ASP A 125 -9.60 -12.16 -10.93
CA ASP A 125 -10.63 -12.96 -11.59
C ASP A 125 -10.10 -13.59 -12.90
N ASP A 126 -9.44 -12.77 -13.74
CA ASP A 126 -8.80 -13.23 -14.98
C ASP A 126 -7.70 -14.29 -14.75
N ALA A 127 -7.04 -14.27 -13.58
CA ALA A 127 -6.00 -15.22 -13.21
C ALA A 127 -6.54 -16.52 -12.57
N GLY A 128 -7.84 -16.60 -12.26
CA GLY A 128 -8.43 -17.69 -11.48
C GLY A 128 -8.25 -17.51 -9.97
N ASN A 129 -8.27 -16.26 -9.51
CA ASN A 129 -8.21 -15.79 -8.12
C ASN A 129 -6.89 -16.11 -7.37
N VAL A 130 -5.88 -16.63 -8.07
CA VAL A 130 -4.54 -16.90 -7.52
C VAL A 130 -3.49 -16.58 -8.55
N MET A 131 -2.44 -15.86 -8.14
CA MET A 131 -1.28 -15.59 -8.99
C MET A 131 0.03 -15.63 -8.21
N PRO A 132 1.19 -15.83 -8.87
CA PRO A 132 2.49 -15.69 -8.23
C PRO A 132 2.69 -14.29 -7.61
N THR A 133 3.37 -14.21 -6.46
CA THR A 133 3.62 -12.92 -5.77
C THR A 133 4.39 -11.91 -6.62
N GLY A 134 5.26 -12.39 -7.51
CA GLY A 134 5.95 -11.54 -8.47
C GLY A 134 5.01 -10.91 -9.51
N GLU A 135 3.99 -11.66 -9.95
CA GLU A 135 2.96 -11.15 -10.87
C GLU A 135 2.06 -10.14 -10.15
N TYR A 136 1.65 -10.45 -8.92
CA TYR A 136 0.88 -9.51 -8.08
C TYR A 136 1.62 -8.19 -7.84
N SER A 137 2.91 -8.26 -7.49
CA SER A 137 3.73 -7.05 -7.30
C SER A 137 3.87 -6.24 -8.58
N SER A 138 4.00 -6.92 -9.71
CA SER A 138 4.08 -6.27 -11.03
C SER A 138 2.75 -5.64 -11.45
N LEU A 139 1.63 -6.27 -11.10
CA LEU A 139 0.29 -5.73 -11.29
C LEU A 139 0.13 -4.43 -10.50
N ILE A 140 0.38 -4.44 -9.19
CA ILE A 140 0.28 -3.23 -8.35
C ILE A 140 1.20 -2.13 -8.87
N GLU A 141 2.45 -2.47 -9.20
CA GLU A 141 3.39 -1.52 -9.81
C GLU A 141 2.80 -0.86 -11.08
N SER A 142 2.27 -1.67 -11.99
CA SER A 142 1.66 -1.20 -13.24
C SER A 142 0.45 -0.30 -12.99
N GLU A 143 -0.45 -0.72 -12.11
CA GLU A 143 -1.67 0.02 -11.79
C GLU A 143 -1.36 1.36 -11.11
N ILE A 144 -0.38 1.40 -10.20
CA ILE A 144 0.11 2.65 -9.63
C ILE A 144 0.67 3.55 -10.73
N GLU A 145 1.50 3.03 -11.66
CA GLU A 145 2.08 3.84 -12.75
C GLU A 145 1.02 4.42 -13.69
N VAL A 146 -0.10 3.71 -13.90
CA VAL A 146 -1.24 4.18 -14.70
C VAL A 146 -1.95 5.34 -14.01
N ARG A 147 -2.14 5.27 -12.69
CA ARG A 147 -2.95 6.25 -11.94
C ARG A 147 -2.17 7.38 -11.31
N SER A 148 -0.87 7.19 -11.12
CA SER A 148 0.00 8.10 -10.36
C SER A 148 1.42 8.13 -10.93
N ASN A 149 2.00 9.32 -10.97
CA ASN A 149 3.41 9.51 -11.33
C ASN A 149 4.36 9.28 -10.14
N VAL A 150 3.86 8.89 -8.96
CA VAL A 150 4.62 8.79 -7.71
C VAL A 150 5.87 7.93 -7.83
N LEU A 151 5.79 6.77 -8.49
CA LEU A 151 6.92 5.83 -8.60
C LEU A 151 8.05 6.38 -9.47
N ALA A 152 7.76 7.26 -10.42
CA ALA A 152 8.77 7.96 -11.20
C ALA A 152 9.55 8.96 -10.34
N HIS A 153 8.85 9.67 -9.45
CA HIS A 153 9.43 10.71 -8.60
C HIS A 153 10.23 10.14 -7.43
N VAL A 154 9.72 9.10 -6.78
CA VAL A 154 10.40 8.39 -5.68
C VAL A 154 11.74 7.80 -6.16
N ARG A 155 11.82 7.31 -7.41
CA ARG A 155 13.08 6.83 -8.01
C ARG A 155 14.11 7.96 -8.18
N SER A 156 13.65 9.18 -8.46
CA SER A 156 14.52 10.32 -8.79
C SER A 156 14.97 11.14 -7.57
N SER A 157 14.27 11.01 -6.44
CA SER A 157 14.47 11.86 -5.25
C SER A 157 15.69 11.50 -4.42
N GLY A 158 16.25 10.30 -4.58
CA GLY A 158 17.38 9.82 -3.76
C GLY A 158 17.05 9.66 -2.28
N ALA A 159 15.76 9.64 -1.92
CA ALA A 159 15.27 9.47 -0.55
C ALA A 159 15.47 8.03 -0.06
N ASP A 160 15.48 7.84 1.26
CA ASP A 160 15.51 6.50 1.89
C ASP A 160 14.24 5.68 1.61
N ILE A 161 13.15 6.32 1.17
CA ILE A 161 11.95 5.67 0.66
C ILE A 161 12.11 5.47 -0.84
N GLY A 162 12.03 4.22 -1.26
CA GLY A 162 12.07 3.80 -2.65
C GLY A 162 10.70 3.40 -3.20
N LYS A 163 10.69 3.06 -4.48
CA LYS A 163 9.53 2.51 -5.19
C LYS A 163 8.87 1.36 -4.42
N ARG A 164 9.71 0.52 -3.82
CA ARG A 164 9.31 -0.67 -3.08
C ARG A 164 8.42 -0.32 -1.88
N ASP A 165 8.77 0.70 -1.10
CA ASP A 165 7.99 1.08 0.08
C ASP A 165 6.59 1.55 -0.30
N VAL A 166 6.43 2.22 -1.44
CA VAL A 166 5.11 2.65 -1.93
C VAL A 166 4.28 1.44 -2.38
N ILE A 167 4.88 0.52 -3.12
CA ILE A 167 4.19 -0.72 -3.55
C ILE A 167 3.79 -1.55 -2.34
N GLU A 168 4.69 -1.75 -1.38
CA GLU A 168 4.42 -2.52 -0.17
C GLU A 168 3.34 -1.86 0.69
N ALA A 169 3.33 -0.53 0.79
CA ALA A 169 2.27 0.19 1.49
C ALA A 169 0.91 -0.05 0.83
N VAL A 170 0.80 0.07 -0.50
CA VAL A 170 -0.45 -0.19 -1.24
C VAL A 170 -0.87 -1.66 -1.15
N GLN A 171 0.08 -2.60 -1.25
CA GLN A 171 -0.22 -4.03 -1.09
C GLN A 171 -0.75 -4.34 0.30
N SER A 172 -0.24 -3.66 1.33
CA SER A 172 -0.70 -3.85 2.71
C SER A 172 -2.18 -3.48 2.89
N GLU A 173 -2.72 -2.59 2.07
CA GLU A 173 -4.14 -2.21 2.14
C GLU A 173 -5.07 -3.36 1.73
N TYR A 174 -4.62 -4.26 0.85
CA TYR A 174 -5.40 -5.42 0.44
C TYR A 174 -5.28 -6.61 1.40
N ASN A 175 -4.32 -6.60 2.32
CA ASN A 175 -4.11 -7.69 3.26
C ASN A 175 -5.10 -7.66 4.46
N ASP A 176 -5.89 -6.60 4.62
CA ASP A 176 -6.90 -6.50 5.68
C ASP A 176 -8.14 -7.33 5.31
N ASP A 177 -8.71 -8.08 6.27
CA ASP A 177 -9.94 -8.88 6.10
C ASP A 177 -11.14 -8.01 5.68
N ALA A 178 -11.10 -6.69 5.94
CA ALA A 178 -12.13 -5.75 5.53
C ALA A 178 -11.89 -5.13 4.14
N ALA A 179 -10.76 -5.42 3.49
CA ALA A 179 -10.41 -4.87 2.19
C ALA A 179 -11.26 -5.48 1.06
N ASP A 180 -11.42 -4.73 -0.03
CA ASP A 180 -12.07 -5.19 -1.25
C ASP A 180 -11.18 -4.86 -2.47
N PRO A 181 -10.52 -5.85 -3.10
CA PRO A 181 -10.49 -7.27 -2.73
C PRO A 181 -9.59 -7.54 -1.51
N HIS A 182 -9.94 -8.54 -0.69
CA HIS A 182 -9.04 -9.09 0.32
C HIS A 182 -8.06 -10.07 -0.34
N ILE A 183 -6.76 -9.78 -0.21
CA ILE A 183 -5.66 -10.54 -0.83
C ILE A 183 -4.73 -11.05 0.26
N ASP A 184 -4.61 -12.38 0.36
CA ASP A 184 -3.64 -13.01 1.24
C ASP A 184 -2.37 -13.41 0.48
N VAL A 185 -1.21 -13.10 1.05
CA VAL A 185 0.10 -13.43 0.49
C VAL A 185 0.68 -14.65 1.19
N LEU A 186 0.62 -15.79 0.51
CA LEU A 186 1.15 -17.06 0.98
C LEU A 186 2.66 -17.14 0.73
N ASP A 187 3.45 -16.47 1.57
CA ASP A 187 4.92 -16.37 1.45
C ASP A 187 5.60 -17.72 1.20
N ALA A 188 5.22 -18.75 1.96
CA ALA A 188 5.79 -20.10 1.86
C ALA A 188 5.58 -20.76 0.48
N ARG A 189 4.58 -20.28 -0.28
CA ARG A 189 4.22 -20.77 -1.61
C ARG A 189 4.54 -19.76 -2.71
N SER A 190 4.89 -18.52 -2.35
CA SER A 190 5.07 -17.40 -3.27
C SER A 190 3.83 -17.16 -4.15
N LEU A 191 2.65 -17.24 -3.54
CA LEU A 191 1.35 -16.98 -4.18
C LEU A 191 0.62 -15.84 -3.46
N ALA A 192 -0.15 -15.07 -4.21
CA ALA A 192 -1.16 -14.15 -3.71
C ALA A 192 -2.55 -14.69 -4.09
N VAL A 193 -3.51 -14.61 -3.19
CA VAL A 193 -4.85 -15.21 -3.33
C VAL A 193 -5.91 -14.15 -3.02
N ALA A 194 -6.83 -13.91 -3.96
CA ALA A 194 -8.05 -13.15 -3.67
C ALA A 194 -9.01 -14.07 -2.91
N VAL A 195 -9.10 -13.90 -1.59
CA VAL A 195 -9.56 -14.95 -0.66
C VAL A 195 -11.00 -15.34 -0.92
N GLU A 196 -11.95 -14.42 -0.84
CA GLU A 196 -13.38 -14.76 -0.96
C GLU A 196 -13.75 -15.27 -2.36
N PRO A 197 -13.29 -14.65 -3.46
CA PRO A 197 -13.53 -15.19 -4.80
C PRO A 197 -12.91 -16.58 -4.99
N PHE A 198 -11.71 -16.80 -4.44
CA PHE A 198 -11.03 -18.09 -4.53
C PHE A 198 -11.78 -19.18 -3.73
N GLU A 199 -12.19 -18.89 -2.50
CA GLU A 199 -12.96 -19.83 -1.67
C GLU A 199 -14.29 -20.20 -2.31
N GLN A 200 -15.01 -19.21 -2.88
CA GLN A 200 -16.25 -19.46 -3.61
C GLN A 200 -16.02 -20.36 -4.84
N MET A 201 -14.94 -20.13 -5.59
CA MET A 201 -14.56 -21.00 -6.70
C MET A 201 -14.23 -22.42 -6.21
N VAL A 202 -13.47 -22.55 -5.13
CA VAL A 202 -13.11 -23.85 -4.53
C VAL A 202 -14.36 -24.62 -4.13
N GLU A 203 -15.28 -23.98 -3.41
CA GLU A 203 -16.54 -24.60 -2.96
C GLU A 203 -17.38 -25.05 -4.16
N ALA A 204 -17.65 -24.14 -5.11
CA ALA A 204 -18.45 -24.44 -6.28
C ALA A 204 -17.86 -25.61 -7.09
N ARG A 205 -16.53 -25.63 -7.25
CA ARG A 205 -15.86 -26.69 -8.01
C ARG A 205 -15.85 -28.02 -7.26
N ALA A 206 -15.64 -28.00 -5.95
CA ALA A 206 -15.70 -29.19 -5.11
C ALA A 206 -17.11 -29.79 -5.12
N GLU A 207 -18.15 -28.98 -4.99
CA GLU A 207 -19.55 -29.43 -5.08
C GLU A 207 -19.87 -30.04 -6.45
N ASP A 208 -19.47 -29.38 -7.54
CA ASP A 208 -19.74 -29.83 -8.91
C ASP A 208 -19.14 -31.21 -9.19
N LEU A 209 -17.95 -31.48 -8.65
CA LEU A 209 -17.25 -32.76 -8.85
C LEU A 209 -17.76 -33.86 -7.92
N THR A 210 -18.13 -33.52 -6.68
CA THR A 210 -18.57 -34.51 -5.68
C THR A 210 -20.05 -34.89 -5.81
N ARG A 211 -20.92 -33.95 -6.21
CA ARG A 211 -22.37 -34.18 -6.31
C ARG A 211 -22.74 -35.38 -7.20
N PRO A 212 -22.13 -35.60 -8.39
CA PRO A 212 -22.39 -36.79 -9.20
C PRO A 212 -21.93 -38.09 -8.53
N LEU A 213 -20.76 -38.07 -7.88
CA LEU A 213 -20.18 -39.24 -7.19
C LEU A 213 -21.07 -39.72 -6.05
N LEU A 214 -21.70 -38.79 -5.34
CA LEU A 214 -22.59 -39.08 -4.20
C LEU A 214 -24.00 -39.55 -4.61
N GLN A 215 -24.34 -39.57 -5.91
CA GLN A 215 -25.65 -40.04 -6.37
C GLN A 215 -25.76 -41.56 -6.51
N ASP A 216 -24.64 -42.28 -6.72
CA ASP A 216 -24.62 -43.74 -6.86
C ASP A 216 -23.78 -44.41 -5.76
N LEU A 217 -24.31 -44.40 -4.54
CA LEU A 217 -23.64 -44.94 -3.35
C LEU A 217 -23.79 -46.47 -3.19
N THR A 218 -24.47 -47.15 -4.12
CA THR A 218 -24.97 -48.52 -3.86
C THR A 218 -23.87 -49.59 -3.74
N ALA A 219 -22.66 -49.30 -4.23
CA ALA A 219 -21.49 -50.18 -4.12
C ALA A 219 -20.16 -49.46 -3.82
N ALA A 220 -20.17 -48.14 -3.59
CA ALA A 220 -18.96 -47.34 -3.41
C ALA A 220 -18.60 -47.17 -1.91
N THR A 221 -17.30 -47.13 -1.60
CA THR A 221 -16.78 -46.71 -0.30
C THR A 221 -16.35 -45.25 -0.36
N ALA A 222 -16.26 -44.58 0.80
CA ALA A 222 -15.70 -43.22 0.86
C ALA A 222 -14.32 -43.15 0.16
N ASP A 223 -13.44 -44.12 0.41
CA ASP A 223 -12.12 -44.20 -0.22
C ASP A 223 -12.18 -44.32 -1.75
N SER A 224 -13.12 -45.12 -2.30
CA SER A 224 -13.25 -45.25 -3.76
C SER A 224 -13.73 -43.95 -4.40
N LEU A 225 -14.65 -43.23 -3.75
CA LEU A 225 -15.14 -41.94 -4.24
C LEU A 225 -14.06 -40.86 -4.17
N LYS A 226 -13.26 -40.85 -3.09
CA LYS A 226 -12.11 -39.93 -2.97
C LYS A 226 -11.07 -40.20 -4.06
N GLN A 227 -10.84 -41.46 -4.43
CA GLN A 227 -9.95 -41.79 -5.54
C GLN A 227 -10.49 -41.24 -6.87
N GLU A 228 -11.76 -41.47 -7.17
CA GLU A 228 -12.40 -40.98 -8.40
C GLU A 228 -12.40 -39.44 -8.49
N LEU A 229 -12.62 -38.77 -7.35
CA LEU A 229 -12.49 -37.31 -7.24
C LEU A 229 -11.07 -36.84 -7.59
N ARG A 230 -10.04 -37.47 -7.03
CA ARG A 230 -8.63 -37.12 -7.29
C ARG A 230 -8.30 -37.24 -8.78
N GLU A 231 -8.70 -38.33 -9.41
CA GLU A 231 -8.49 -38.56 -10.85
C GLU A 231 -9.19 -37.47 -11.70
N SER A 232 -10.38 -37.03 -11.28
CA SER A 232 -11.12 -35.96 -11.97
C SER A 232 -10.48 -34.57 -11.83
N ILE A 233 -9.72 -34.34 -10.76
CA ILE A 233 -9.08 -33.05 -10.46
C ILE A 233 -7.75 -32.88 -11.20
N ASP A 234 -7.03 -33.97 -11.46
CA ASP A 234 -5.68 -33.94 -12.04
C ASP A 234 -5.60 -33.27 -13.43
N ASP A 235 -6.72 -33.20 -14.15
CA ASP A 235 -6.82 -32.57 -15.47
C ASP A 235 -7.39 -31.13 -15.45
N LEU A 236 -7.76 -30.60 -14.28
CA LEU A 236 -8.43 -29.29 -14.20
C LEU A 236 -7.46 -28.12 -14.36
N HIS A 237 -7.78 -27.16 -15.23
CA HIS A 237 -7.09 -25.88 -15.29
C HIS A 237 -7.96 -24.82 -14.63
N LEU A 238 -7.60 -24.45 -13.41
CA LEU A 238 -8.36 -23.51 -12.56
C LEU A 238 -7.74 -22.12 -12.51
N THR A 239 -6.44 -22.01 -12.78
CA THR A 239 -5.70 -20.74 -12.75
C THR A 239 -4.75 -20.65 -13.95
N THR A 240 -4.22 -19.47 -14.21
CA THR A 240 -3.31 -19.20 -15.34
C THR A 240 -1.86 -19.66 -15.11
N SER A 241 -1.46 -19.90 -13.86
CA SER A 241 -0.08 -20.32 -13.50
C SER A 241 -0.02 -21.77 -13.03
N ASP A 242 1.08 -22.47 -13.30
CA ASP A 242 1.26 -23.87 -12.85
C ASP A 242 1.22 -24.00 -11.33
N ALA A 243 1.85 -23.06 -10.61
CA ALA A 243 1.90 -23.03 -9.16
C ALA A 243 0.52 -22.73 -8.55
N GLY A 244 -0.18 -21.72 -9.08
CA GLY A 244 -1.55 -21.41 -8.69
C GLY A 244 -2.50 -22.58 -8.97
N ASN A 245 -2.31 -23.26 -10.11
CA ASN A 245 -3.18 -24.37 -10.50
C ASN A 245 -2.97 -25.59 -9.60
N ALA A 246 -1.72 -25.91 -9.25
CA ALA A 246 -1.42 -26.96 -8.29
C ALA A 246 -2.00 -26.66 -6.89
N TYR A 247 -1.95 -25.39 -6.48
CA TYR A 247 -2.56 -24.93 -5.23
C TYR A 247 -4.09 -25.06 -5.28
N ALA A 248 -4.74 -24.51 -6.31
CA ALA A 248 -6.19 -24.57 -6.50
C ALA A 248 -6.71 -26.02 -6.54
N ARG A 249 -6.04 -26.91 -7.29
CA ARG A 249 -6.38 -28.35 -7.32
C ARG A 249 -6.30 -28.98 -5.93
N THR A 250 -5.29 -28.62 -5.14
CA THR A 250 -5.14 -29.13 -3.77
C THR A 250 -6.32 -28.70 -2.90
N GLN A 251 -6.72 -27.42 -2.98
CA GLN A 251 -7.83 -26.88 -2.19
C GLN A 251 -9.19 -27.48 -2.61
N VAL A 252 -9.45 -27.58 -3.92
CA VAL A 252 -10.66 -28.25 -4.45
C VAL A 252 -10.71 -29.71 -4.02
N ARG A 253 -9.57 -30.41 -4.04
CA ARG A 253 -9.49 -31.80 -3.59
C ARG A 253 -9.79 -31.93 -2.11
N GLU A 254 -9.13 -31.14 -1.26
CA GLU A 254 -9.32 -31.17 0.18
C GLU A 254 -10.80 -30.92 0.52
N ARG A 255 -11.40 -29.88 -0.05
CA ARG A 255 -12.81 -29.58 0.16
C ARG A 255 -13.76 -30.66 -0.37
N GLY A 256 -13.47 -31.23 -1.54
CA GLY A 256 -14.28 -32.31 -2.09
C GLY A 256 -14.18 -33.60 -1.27
N GLU A 257 -13.01 -33.91 -0.73
CA GLU A 257 -12.84 -35.06 0.18
C GLU A 257 -13.59 -34.86 1.50
N GLU A 258 -13.63 -33.63 2.03
CA GLU A 258 -14.47 -33.26 3.18
C GLU A 258 -15.96 -33.46 2.89
N LEU A 259 -16.46 -32.97 1.75
CA LEU A 259 -17.86 -33.16 1.33
C LEU A 259 -18.25 -34.65 1.23
N ILE A 260 -17.32 -35.51 0.81
CA ILE A 260 -17.53 -36.96 0.80
C ILE A 260 -17.60 -37.49 2.24
N ASP A 261 -16.68 -37.08 3.11
CA ASP A 261 -16.66 -37.51 4.52
C ASP A 261 -17.89 -37.05 5.30
N GLU A 262 -18.40 -35.84 5.06
CA GLU A 262 -19.62 -35.32 5.67
C GLU A 262 -20.87 -36.15 5.33
N ARG A 263 -20.84 -36.88 4.19
CA ARG A 263 -21.98 -37.64 3.68
C ARG A 263 -22.01 -39.10 4.11
N PHE A 264 -20.87 -39.67 4.53
CA PHE A 264 -20.70 -41.07 4.93
C PHE A 264 -20.70 -41.27 6.44
#